data_AF-A0A3Q3FY59-F1
#
_entry.id   AF-A0A3Q3FY59-F1
#
_cell.length_a   1.000
_cell.length_b   1.000
_cell.length_c   1.000
_cell.angle_alpha   90.00
_cell.angle_beta   90.00
_cell.angle_gamma   90.00
#
_symmetry.space_group_name_H-M   'P 1'
#
loop_
_entity.id
_entity.type
_entity.pdbx_description
1 polymer ?
#
loop_
_entity_poly.entity_id
_entity_poly.type
_entity_poly.pdbx_seq_one_letter_code
_entity_poly.pdbx_strand_id
1 'polypeptide(L)'
;MYQHLCFPLCGCRSSFKRHIYLGRKQVNPGKEEAVENVRNLVMADYSYWTLSYAISLQGAQKLLNAEPLSKMLPVDEFLPIMYDKHPNENYMSHFPNRNLQAFSTRPLLVQPCHFAGDPEWVSDTETSTLWDDDSVRTDWRGSHKTLKGAAPPEMLSAAYKDEL
;
A
#
# COMPACT_ATOMS: atom_id res chain seq x y z
N MET A 1 9.28 23.81 -14.87
CA MET A 1 9.88 22.73 -15.67
C MET A 1 8.98 21.50 -15.54
N TYR A 2 7.96 21.38 -16.41
CA TYR A 2 7.03 20.25 -16.37
C TYR A 2 7.71 19.06 -17.05
N GLN A 3 8.14 18.09 -16.27
CA GLN A 3 8.61 16.82 -16.81
C GLN A 3 7.38 16.05 -17.25
N HIS A 4 7.06 16.13 -18.55
CA HIS A 4 6.06 15.25 -19.15
C HIS A 4 6.54 13.82 -18.93
N LEU A 5 5.90 13.12 -18.00
CA LEU A 5 6.11 11.70 -17.75
C LEU A 5 5.44 10.90 -18.88
N CYS A 6 5.95 11.10 -20.10
CA CYS A 6 5.56 10.31 -21.25
C CYS A 6 6.33 9.01 -21.13
N PHE A 7 5.73 7.98 -20.53
CA PHE A 7 6.29 6.64 -20.62
C PHE A 7 6.23 6.24 -22.10
N PRO A 8 7.36 6.13 -22.83
CA PRO A 8 7.34 5.62 -24.18
C PRO A 8 7.18 4.10 -24.07
N LEU A 9 5.97 3.63 -23.75
CA LEU A 9 5.61 2.21 -23.78
C LEU A 9 5.22 1.81 -25.21
N CYS A 10 5.80 2.48 -26.21
CA CYS A 10 5.56 2.29 -27.62
C CYS A 10 6.60 1.29 -28.13
N GLY A 11 6.29 0.00 -28.02
CA GLY A 11 7.16 -1.06 -28.54
C GLY A 11 6.59 -2.47 -28.52
N CYS A 12 5.62 -2.80 -27.66
CA CYS A 12 5.10 -4.16 -27.59
C CYS A 12 3.58 -4.19 -27.71
N ARG A 13 3.08 -4.77 -28.80
CA ARG A 13 1.65 -5.05 -29.09
C ARG A 13 1.01 -6.08 -28.13
N SER A 14 1.65 -6.39 -27.01
CA SER A 14 1.11 -7.25 -25.97
C SER A 14 0.41 -6.41 -24.91
N SER A 15 -0.91 -6.25 -25.08
CA SER A 15 -1.89 -6.34 -24.00
C SER A 15 -1.38 -5.87 -22.62
N PHE A 16 -1.54 -4.57 -22.32
CA PHE A 16 -1.09 -3.94 -21.07
C PHE A 16 -1.76 -4.61 -19.86
N LYS A 17 -1.01 -5.39 -19.08
CA LYS A 17 -1.46 -6.14 -17.89
C LYS A 17 -0.79 -5.64 -16.59
N ARG A 18 -0.67 -4.32 -16.42
CA ARG A 18 0.29 -3.69 -15.50
C ARG A 18 -0.40 -2.87 -14.40
N HIS A 19 0.25 -2.84 -13.25
CA HIS A 19 0.03 -1.91 -12.16
C HIS A 19 1.32 -1.09 -11.96
N ILE A 20 1.22 0.22 -11.78
CA ILE A 20 2.38 1.11 -11.63
C ILE A 20 2.18 1.98 -10.39
N TYR A 21 3.05 1.84 -9.40
CA TYR A 21 3.10 2.72 -8.24
C TYR A 21 3.75 4.06 -8.61
N LEU A 22 3.08 5.14 -8.22
CA LEU A 22 3.58 6.52 -8.29
C LEU A 22 3.97 7.04 -6.91
N GLY A 23 3.35 6.50 -5.85
CA GLY A 23 3.68 6.74 -4.46
C GLY A 23 3.38 5.50 -3.63
N ARG A 24 4.34 5.07 -2.80
CA ARG A 24 4.21 3.95 -1.87
C ARG A 24 5.29 3.92 -0.80
N LYS A 25 5.12 3.11 0.25
CA LYS A 25 6.18 2.77 1.21
C LYS A 25 6.98 1.57 0.69
N GLN A 26 8.20 1.83 0.22
CA GLN A 26 9.14 0.79 -0.18
C GLN A 26 9.73 0.11 1.06
N VAL A 27 9.64 -1.23 1.13
CA VAL A 27 10.23 -1.99 2.26
C VAL A 27 11.69 -2.34 1.96
N ASN A 28 11.96 -2.84 0.76
CA ASN A 28 13.31 -3.27 0.34
C ASN A 28 13.74 -2.60 -0.97
N PRO A 29 14.01 -1.28 -0.99
CA PRO A 29 14.33 -0.58 -2.24
C PRO A 29 15.59 -1.11 -2.95
N GLY A 30 16.51 -1.76 -2.21
CA GLY A 30 17.72 -2.36 -2.77
C GLY A 30 17.49 -3.63 -3.61
N LYS A 31 16.31 -4.25 -3.52
CA LYS A 31 15.95 -5.46 -4.30
C LYS A 31 15.27 -5.12 -5.64
N GLU A 32 15.01 -3.85 -5.91
CA GLU A 32 14.23 -3.42 -7.07
C GLU A 32 15.10 -3.25 -8.31
N GLU A 33 14.81 -4.07 -9.31
CA GLU A 33 15.53 -4.10 -10.59
C GLU A 33 14.98 -3.04 -11.56
N ALA A 34 15.89 -2.37 -12.28
CA ALA A 34 15.50 -1.41 -13.31
C ALA A 34 14.86 -2.12 -14.51
N VAL A 35 13.83 -1.49 -15.09
CA VAL A 35 13.25 -1.98 -16.34
C VAL A 35 14.13 -1.59 -17.51
N GLU A 36 14.56 -2.57 -18.30
CA GLU A 36 15.37 -2.31 -19.49
C GLU A 36 14.70 -1.33 -20.44
N ASN A 37 15.49 -0.40 -20.99
CA ASN A 37 15.06 0.61 -21.97
C ASN A 37 13.98 1.61 -21.48
N VAL A 38 13.60 1.59 -20.19
CA VAL A 38 12.68 2.56 -19.60
C VAL A 38 13.36 3.28 -18.45
N ARG A 39 13.57 4.60 -18.60
CA ARG A 39 14.15 5.40 -17.53
C ARG A 39 13.17 5.55 -16.38
N ASN A 40 13.70 5.61 -15.16
CA ASN A 40 12.96 5.91 -13.93
C ASN A 40 11.82 4.93 -13.62
N LEU A 41 11.93 3.68 -14.08
CA LEU A 41 10.98 2.61 -13.81
C LEU A 41 11.71 1.38 -13.29
N VAL A 42 11.14 0.76 -12.25
CA VAL A 42 11.66 -0.48 -11.64
C VAL A 42 10.55 -1.51 -11.51
N MET A 43 10.93 -2.78 -11.44
CA MET A 43 10.03 -3.85 -10.98
C MET A 43 9.73 -3.64 -9.49
N ALA A 44 8.45 -3.54 -9.14
CA ALA A 44 8.08 -3.30 -7.75
C ALA A 44 8.31 -4.57 -6.91
N ASP A 45 8.96 -4.41 -5.77
CA ASP A 45 9.00 -5.43 -4.72
C ASP A 45 7.88 -5.20 -3.69
N TYR A 46 7.89 -5.96 -2.60
CA TYR A 46 6.97 -5.82 -1.48
C TYR A 46 6.87 -4.37 -0.98
N SER A 47 5.64 -3.92 -0.75
CA SER A 47 5.38 -2.55 -0.29
C SER A 47 4.06 -2.41 0.45
N TYR A 48 4.05 -1.36 1.28
CA TYR A 48 2.86 -0.87 1.97
C TYR A 48 2.42 0.48 1.40
N TRP A 49 1.23 0.93 1.82
CA TRP A 49 0.70 2.26 1.55
C TRP A 49 0.58 2.56 0.05
N THR A 50 -0.47 2.06 -0.59
CA THR A 50 -0.74 2.32 -2.02
C THR A 50 -1.25 3.76 -2.23
N LEU A 51 -0.39 4.76 -1.98
CA LEU A 51 -0.73 6.19 -1.98
C LEU A 51 -1.21 6.68 -3.34
N SER A 52 -0.52 6.27 -4.41
CA SER A 52 -0.87 6.68 -5.76
C SER A 52 -0.41 5.64 -6.77
N TYR A 53 -1.26 5.33 -7.73
CA TYR A 53 -0.98 4.33 -8.74
C TYR A 53 -1.69 4.63 -10.07
N ALA A 54 -1.20 4.00 -11.13
CA ALA A 54 -1.89 3.86 -12.40
C ALA A 54 -2.07 2.36 -12.70
N ILE A 55 -3.23 1.98 -13.22
CA ILE A 55 -3.52 0.59 -13.57
C ILE A 55 -4.12 0.51 -14.97
N SER A 56 -3.71 -0.49 -15.75
CA SER A 56 -4.33 -0.76 -17.04
C SER A 56 -5.64 -1.52 -16.88
N LEU A 57 -6.53 -1.43 -17.87
CA LEU A 57 -7.79 -2.18 -17.88
C LEU A 57 -7.57 -3.69 -17.66
N GLN A 58 -6.59 -4.30 -18.32
CA GLN A 58 -6.33 -5.73 -18.13
C GLN A 58 -5.67 -6.04 -16.78
N GLY A 59 -4.91 -5.09 -16.21
CA GLY A 59 -4.41 -5.20 -14.83
C GLY A 59 -5.58 -5.24 -13.85
N ALA A 60 -6.54 -4.32 -14.00
CA ALA A 60 -7.76 -4.30 -13.19
C ALA A 60 -8.57 -5.61 -13.36
N GLN A 61 -8.74 -6.10 -14.59
CA GLN A 61 -9.43 -7.37 -14.83
C GLN A 61 -8.76 -8.55 -14.13
N LYS A 62 -7.42 -8.60 -14.10
CA LYS A 62 -6.69 -9.64 -13.36
C LYS A 62 -6.94 -9.59 -11.86
N LEU A 63 -6.98 -8.39 -11.28
CA LEU A 63 -7.32 -8.20 -9.87
C LEU A 63 -8.75 -8.68 -9.58
N LEU A 64 -9.71 -8.35 -10.45
CA LEU A 64 -11.11 -8.78 -10.29
C LEU A 64 -11.26 -10.30 -10.43
N ASN A 65 -10.56 -10.92 -11.38
CA ASN A 65 -10.58 -12.36 -11.59
C ASN A 65 -10.00 -13.17 -10.42
N ALA A 66 -9.28 -12.53 -9.49
CA ALA A 66 -8.82 -13.15 -8.26
C ALA A 66 -9.92 -13.31 -7.20
N GLU A 67 -11.11 -12.74 -7.45
CA GLU A 67 -12.25 -12.69 -6.54
C GLU A 67 -11.83 -12.21 -5.14
N PRO A 68 -11.29 -10.98 -5.00
CA PRO A 68 -10.76 -10.51 -3.72
C PRO A 68 -11.85 -10.34 -2.65
N LEU A 69 -13.08 -10.02 -3.06
CA LEU A 69 -14.19 -9.78 -2.13
C LEU A 69 -14.60 -11.03 -1.34
N SER A 70 -14.41 -12.23 -1.90
CA SER A 70 -14.71 -13.48 -1.19
C SER A 70 -13.64 -13.86 -0.16
N LYS A 71 -12.49 -13.17 -0.16
CA LYS A 71 -11.31 -13.49 0.68
C LYS A 71 -10.90 -12.33 1.60
N MET A 72 -11.58 -11.18 1.49
CA MET A 72 -11.42 -9.94 2.27
C MET A 72 -10.02 -9.73 2.84
N LEU A 73 -9.09 -9.29 1.98
CA LEU A 73 -7.73 -8.99 2.36
C LEU A 73 -7.46 -7.48 2.19
N PRO A 74 -6.70 -6.83 3.10
CA PRO A 74 -6.24 -5.45 2.90
C PRO A 74 -5.51 -5.29 1.57
N VAL A 75 -5.68 -4.14 0.92
CA VAL A 75 -5.11 -3.88 -0.42
C VAL A 75 -3.59 -4.00 -0.43
N ASP A 76 -2.95 -3.59 0.66
CA ASP A 76 -1.51 -3.63 0.91
C ASP A 76 -0.93 -5.05 0.91
N GLU A 77 -1.72 -6.04 1.30
CA GLU A 77 -1.35 -7.45 1.29
C GLU A 77 -1.77 -8.09 -0.05
N PHE A 78 -2.94 -7.70 -0.57
CA PHE A 78 -3.49 -8.25 -1.81
C PHE A 78 -2.64 -7.90 -3.04
N LEU A 79 -2.21 -6.65 -3.20
CA LEU A 79 -1.44 -6.27 -4.38
C LEU A 79 -0.13 -7.05 -4.48
N PRO A 80 0.74 -7.11 -3.44
CA PRO A 80 1.97 -7.91 -3.50
C PRO A 80 1.75 -9.40 -3.68
N ILE A 81 0.64 -9.96 -3.21
CA ILE A 81 0.28 -11.34 -3.57
C ILE A 81 0.05 -11.44 -5.08
N MET A 82 -0.70 -10.53 -5.68
CA MET A 82 -1.06 -10.63 -7.11
C MET A 82 0.13 -10.50 -8.08
N TYR A 83 1.23 -9.87 -7.65
CA TYR A 83 2.49 -9.81 -8.39
C TYR A 83 3.62 -10.68 -7.79
N ASP A 84 3.27 -11.64 -6.93
CA ASP A 84 4.16 -12.69 -6.42
C ASP A 84 5.38 -12.18 -5.64
N LYS A 85 5.19 -11.14 -4.81
CA LYS A 85 6.23 -10.55 -3.95
C LYS A 85 5.81 -10.45 -2.49
N HIS A 86 4.76 -11.16 -2.08
CA HIS A 86 4.32 -11.18 -0.70
C HIS A 86 5.22 -12.11 0.15
N PRO A 87 5.62 -11.74 1.38
CA PRO A 87 6.47 -12.58 2.22
C PRO A 87 5.74 -13.76 2.87
N ASN A 88 4.42 -13.67 3.06
CA ASN A 88 3.63 -14.69 3.74
C ASN A 88 3.04 -15.72 2.76
N GLU A 89 3.57 -16.93 2.76
CA GLU A 89 3.12 -18.04 1.90
C GLU A 89 1.68 -18.50 2.17
N ASN A 90 1.23 -18.43 3.44
CA ASN A 90 -0.13 -18.83 3.80
C ASN A 90 -1.15 -17.94 3.08
N TYR A 91 -0.91 -16.63 3.03
CA TYR A 91 -1.78 -15.70 2.32
C TYR A 91 -1.75 -15.93 0.81
N MET A 92 -0.56 -16.16 0.26
CA MET A 92 -0.38 -16.46 -1.15
C MET A 92 -1.11 -17.73 -1.58
N SER A 93 -1.21 -18.75 -0.71
CA SER A 93 -1.88 -20.02 -1.03
C SER A 93 -3.34 -19.86 -1.47
N HIS A 94 -4.02 -18.81 -0.99
CA HIS A 94 -5.40 -18.50 -1.36
C HIS A 94 -5.56 -17.88 -2.76
N PHE A 95 -4.44 -17.47 -3.38
CA PHE A 95 -4.41 -16.81 -4.68
C PHE A 95 -3.39 -17.50 -5.60
N PRO A 96 -3.79 -18.57 -6.32
CA PRO A 96 -2.87 -19.33 -7.17
C PRO A 96 -2.50 -18.60 -8.47
N ASN A 97 -3.35 -17.71 -8.98
CA ASN A 97 -3.12 -17.00 -10.23
C ASN A 97 -2.53 -15.61 -9.98
N ARG A 98 -1.20 -15.53 -9.85
CA ARG A 98 -0.44 -14.32 -9.50
C ARG A 98 0.33 -13.76 -10.69
N ASN A 99 -0.40 -13.39 -11.74
CA ASN A 99 0.20 -13.02 -13.02
C ASN A 99 0.26 -11.50 -13.25
N LEU A 100 0.01 -10.66 -12.24
CA LEU A 100 0.04 -9.20 -12.38
C LEU A 100 1.50 -8.73 -12.51
N GLN A 101 1.76 -7.81 -13.43
CA GLN A 101 3.06 -7.15 -13.50
C GLN A 101 2.99 -5.83 -12.73
N ALA A 102 3.80 -5.67 -11.69
CA ALA A 102 3.86 -4.46 -10.90
C ALA A 102 5.18 -3.72 -11.12
N PHE A 103 5.07 -2.41 -11.34
CA PHE A 103 6.20 -1.50 -11.52
C PHE A 103 6.10 -0.35 -10.54
N SER A 104 7.19 0.37 -10.36
CA SER A 104 7.22 1.60 -9.55
C SER A 104 8.07 2.65 -10.26
N THR A 105 7.69 3.92 -10.13
CA THR A 105 8.58 5.02 -10.54
C THR A 105 9.75 5.12 -9.58
N ARG A 106 10.92 5.48 -10.10
CA ARG A 106 12.13 5.78 -9.33
C ARG A 106 12.76 7.07 -9.85
N PRO A 107 12.74 8.19 -9.10
CA PRO A 107 12.15 8.36 -7.77
C PRO A 107 10.60 8.27 -7.77
N LEU A 108 10.01 8.14 -6.57
CA LEU A 108 8.56 8.23 -6.39
C LEU A 108 8.08 9.65 -6.76
N LEU A 109 6.91 9.74 -7.39
CA LEU A 109 6.32 11.01 -7.83
C LEU A 109 5.38 11.60 -6.78
N VAL A 110 4.79 10.74 -5.94
CA VAL A 110 3.87 11.12 -4.88
C VAL A 110 4.43 10.63 -3.55
N GLN A 111 4.46 11.53 -2.57
CA GLN A 111 4.89 11.27 -1.20
C GLN A 111 3.86 11.89 -0.25
N PRO A 112 3.69 11.34 0.96
CA PRO A 112 2.79 11.93 1.95
C PRO A 112 3.35 13.28 2.43
N CYS A 113 2.48 14.16 2.91
CA CYS A 113 2.92 15.42 3.54
C CYS A 113 3.62 15.19 4.89
N HIS A 114 3.20 14.15 5.61
CA HIS A 114 3.75 13.71 6.89
C HIS A 114 3.91 12.19 6.89
N PHE A 115 5.04 11.70 7.37
CA PHE A 115 5.31 10.27 7.55
C PHE A 115 4.90 9.83 8.96
N ALA A 116 4.66 8.53 9.15
CA ALA A 116 4.47 7.97 10.48
C ALA A 116 5.65 8.33 11.40
N GLY A 117 5.34 8.86 12.57
CA GLY A 117 6.32 9.41 13.52
C GLY A 117 6.56 10.92 13.42
N ASP A 118 6.07 11.60 12.38
CA ASP A 118 6.12 13.07 12.32
C ASP A 118 5.16 13.68 13.35
N PRO A 119 5.49 14.84 13.96
CA PRO A 119 4.66 15.46 15.00
C PRO A 119 3.21 15.76 14.57
N GLU A 120 3.01 16.10 13.30
CA GLU A 120 1.72 16.45 12.71
C GLU A 120 1.11 15.28 11.91
N TRP A 121 1.70 14.09 11.99
CA TRP A 121 1.13 12.91 11.35
C TRP A 121 -0.10 12.43 12.12
N VAL A 122 -1.15 12.09 11.36
CA VAL A 122 -2.43 11.64 11.88
C VAL A 122 -2.87 10.41 11.08
N SER A 123 -3.29 9.35 11.78
CA SER A 123 -3.81 8.12 11.18
C SER A 123 -5.08 7.67 11.87
N ASP A 124 -6.14 7.50 11.10
CA ASP A 124 -7.44 7.00 11.55
C ASP A 124 -7.50 5.46 11.67
N THR A 125 -6.44 4.76 11.27
CA THR A 125 -6.40 3.29 11.19
C THR A 125 -5.38 2.64 12.12
N GLU A 126 -4.26 3.31 12.45
CA GLU A 126 -3.18 2.71 13.24
C GLU A 126 -3.57 2.42 14.70
N THR A 127 -4.41 3.27 15.30
CA THR A 127 -4.82 3.19 16.71
C THR A 127 -6.25 2.71 16.91
N SER A 128 -6.75 1.93 15.94
CA SER A 128 -8.09 1.34 15.98
C SER A 128 -8.14 0.12 16.89
N THR A 129 -9.23 -0.07 17.64
CA THR A 129 -9.53 -1.38 18.24
C THR A 129 -10.01 -2.36 17.19
N LEU A 130 -9.88 -3.65 17.51
CA LEU A 130 -10.53 -4.69 16.75
C LEU A 130 -12.04 -4.37 16.70
N TRP A 131 -12.63 -4.50 15.52
CA TRP A 131 -14.06 -4.30 15.35
C TRP A 131 -14.80 -5.27 16.28
N ASP A 132 -15.55 -4.73 17.26
CA ASP A 132 -16.28 -5.44 18.32
C ASP A 132 -15.50 -5.78 19.62
N ASP A 133 -14.29 -5.24 19.80
CA ASP A 133 -13.61 -5.26 21.10
C ASP A 133 -13.63 -3.88 21.77
N ASP A 134 -14.77 -3.55 22.37
CA ASP A 134 -14.95 -2.32 23.14
C ASP A 134 -14.31 -2.38 24.55
N SER A 135 -13.70 -3.52 24.91
CA SER A 135 -13.05 -3.70 26.21
C SER A 135 -11.64 -3.11 26.26
N VAL A 136 -11.06 -2.85 25.09
CA VAL A 136 -9.71 -2.29 24.93
C VAL A 136 -9.83 -0.81 24.58
N ARG A 137 -9.14 0.05 25.34
CA ARG A 137 -9.13 1.50 25.11
C ARG A 137 -8.16 1.84 23.97
N THR A 138 -8.65 2.56 22.96
CA THR A 138 -7.83 3.19 21.93
C THR A 138 -7.23 4.51 22.41
N ASP A 139 -6.04 4.84 21.92
CA ASP A 139 -5.36 6.13 22.01
C ASP A 139 -5.74 7.11 20.88
N TRP A 140 -6.61 6.67 19.95
CA TRP A 140 -7.20 7.53 18.93
C TRP A 140 -8.03 8.68 19.52
N ARG A 141 -7.62 9.94 19.27
CA ARG A 141 -8.28 11.15 19.79
C ARG A 141 -9.70 11.38 19.24
N GLY A 142 -10.03 10.76 18.10
CA GLY A 142 -11.36 10.84 17.45
C GLY A 142 -12.28 9.66 17.76
N SER A 143 -11.87 8.72 18.61
CA SER A 143 -12.68 7.55 18.94
C SER A 143 -13.82 7.95 19.87
N HIS A 144 -15.03 8.08 19.32
CA HIS A 144 -16.27 8.19 20.09
C HIS A 144 -16.74 6.84 20.65
N LYS A 145 -15.88 5.82 20.67
CA LYS A 145 -16.11 4.60 21.46
C LYS A 145 -15.84 4.90 22.93
N THR A 146 -16.66 5.77 23.50
CA THR A 146 -16.82 5.86 24.95
C THR A 146 -17.40 4.54 25.42
N LEU A 147 -16.66 3.78 26.23
CA LEU A 147 -17.23 2.82 27.17
C LEU A 147 -18.53 3.43 27.71
N LYS A 148 -19.66 2.73 27.62
CA LYS A 148 -20.92 3.20 28.23
C LYS A 148 -20.63 3.59 29.69
N GLY A 149 -20.53 4.90 29.96
CA GLY A 149 -20.30 5.46 31.30
C GLY A 149 -18.89 6.01 31.63
N ALA A 150 -17.93 6.12 30.70
CA ALA A 150 -16.62 6.70 31.03
C ALA A 150 -16.57 8.25 30.95
N ALA A 151 -15.93 8.86 31.96
CA ALA A 151 -15.62 10.29 32.01
C ALA A 151 -14.56 10.67 30.94
N PRO A 152 -14.55 11.94 30.45
CA PRO A 152 -13.63 12.36 29.38
C PRO A 152 -12.16 12.23 29.82
N PRO A 153 -11.23 11.75 28.96
CA PRO A 153 -9.84 11.55 29.38
C PRO A 153 -9.04 12.86 29.35
N GLU A 154 -8.26 13.09 30.41
CA GLU A 154 -7.19 14.10 30.47
C GLU A 154 -6.04 13.77 29.50
N MET A 155 -5.41 14.83 28.97
CA MET A 155 -4.37 14.77 27.94
C MET A 155 -3.13 13.98 28.40
N LEU A 156 -2.83 12.87 27.72
CA LEU A 156 -1.56 12.16 27.84
C LEU A 156 -0.82 12.22 26.49
N SER A 157 0.38 12.80 26.49
CA SER A 157 1.31 12.76 25.36
C SER A 157 2.08 11.44 25.38
N ALA A 158 1.89 10.59 24.37
CA ALA A 158 2.74 9.42 24.16
C ALA A 158 3.70 9.70 23.01
N ALA A 159 4.99 9.69 23.30
CA ALA A 159 6.06 9.67 22.30
C ALA A 159 6.42 8.21 22.03
N TYR A 160 6.34 7.78 20.76
CA TYR A 160 6.92 6.52 20.32
C TYR A 160 7.87 6.79 19.15
N LYS A 161 9.13 6.40 19.33
CA LYS A 161 10.19 6.41 18.32
C LYS A 161 10.19 5.03 17.66
N ASP A 162 9.90 4.98 16.37
CA ASP A 162 10.23 3.84 15.53
C ASP A 162 11.72 3.93 15.17
N GLU A 163 12.50 2.95 15.63
CA GLU A 163 13.88 2.77 15.16
C GLU A 163 13.89 1.86 13.93
N LEU A 164 14.33 2.46 12.81
CA LEU A 164 15.06 1.94 11.63
C LEU A 164 14.62 0.61 10.99
#